data_AF-A0A7V2L955-F1
#
_entry.id   AF-A0A7V2L955-F1
#
_cell.length_a   1.000
_cell.length_b   1.000
_cell.length_c   1.000
_cell.angle_alpha   90.00
_cell.angle_beta   90.00
_cell.angle_gamma   90.00
#
_symmetry.space_group_name_H-M   'P 1'
#
loop_
_entity.id
_entity.type
_entity.pdbx_description
1 polymer ?
#
loop_
_entity_poly.entity_id
_entity_poly.type
_entity_poly.pdbx_seq_one_letter_code
_entity_poly.pdbx_strand_id
1 'polypeptide(L)'
;MRVRTSLIWAAAAVIAGFFVLLGYFVDHQVINNLRLVLIRWAVLLAAVALFLGLFNLLSVHWSKVSEQVTGWPYSAVLILAFLVTLILGMVFGPDNQVSLGLFKYIQLPVEASLMALLTVSLAVAGFRLVSRRRDLFSLVFVGTALLVLLGTGPWLTGGESSFYILVGQVRNWLVQVWASGGARGIVLGVALGAVLTGLRILLAVDRPYGD
;
A
#
# COMPACT_ATOMS: atom_id res chain seq x y z
N MET A 1 -8.11 -34.72 -18.53
CA MET A 1 -8.30 -33.56 -19.45
C MET A 1 -7.86 -32.20 -18.86
N ARG A 2 -8.02 -31.92 -17.55
CA ARG A 2 -7.63 -30.64 -16.91
C ARG A 2 -6.15 -30.26 -17.02
N VAL A 3 -5.24 -31.25 -17.01
CA VAL A 3 -3.80 -30.99 -17.14
C VAL A 3 -3.44 -30.34 -18.49
N ARG A 4 -4.12 -30.71 -19.58
CA ARG A 4 -3.86 -30.15 -20.93
C ARG A 4 -4.32 -28.70 -21.07
N THR A 5 -5.41 -28.30 -20.41
CA THR A 5 -5.93 -26.92 -20.51
C THR A 5 -5.07 -25.94 -19.72
N SER A 6 -4.58 -26.32 -18.54
CA SER A 6 -3.68 -25.45 -17.74
C SER A 6 -2.37 -25.11 -18.47
N LEU A 7 -1.83 -26.05 -19.26
CA LEU A 7 -0.64 -25.85 -20.08
C LEU A 7 -0.84 -24.80 -21.18
N ILE A 8 -2.04 -24.76 -21.80
CA ILE A 8 -2.35 -23.80 -22.85
C ILE A 8 -2.42 -22.38 -22.25
N TRP A 9 -3.05 -22.21 -21.09
CA TRP A 9 -3.12 -20.92 -20.41
C TRP A 9 -1.76 -20.44 -19.92
N ALA A 10 -0.95 -21.34 -19.36
CA ALA A 10 0.43 -21.02 -18.98
C ALA A 10 1.26 -20.62 -20.19
N ALA A 11 1.19 -21.36 -21.30
CA ALA A 11 1.90 -21.00 -22.53
C ALA A 11 1.47 -19.64 -23.08
N ALA A 12 0.17 -19.34 -23.08
CA ALA A 12 -0.35 -18.04 -23.49
C ALA A 12 0.19 -16.90 -22.61
N ALA A 13 0.20 -17.09 -21.29
CA ALA A 13 0.72 -16.10 -20.34
C ALA A 13 2.24 -15.86 -20.53
N VAL A 14 3.01 -16.94 -20.68
CA VAL A 14 4.46 -16.88 -20.93
C VAL A 14 4.76 -16.15 -22.25
N ILE A 15 4.07 -16.51 -23.33
CA ILE A 15 4.27 -15.90 -24.65
C ILE A 15 3.91 -14.41 -24.60
N ALA A 16 2.74 -14.06 -24.06
CA ALA A 16 2.31 -12.67 -23.96
C ALA A 16 3.31 -11.83 -23.14
N GLY A 17 3.73 -12.33 -21.98
CA GLY A 17 4.69 -11.64 -21.14
C GLY A 17 6.09 -11.54 -21.76
N PHE A 18 6.54 -12.58 -22.46
CA PHE A 18 7.79 -12.55 -23.20
C PHE A 18 7.79 -11.50 -24.30
N PHE A 19 6.72 -11.38 -25.10
CA PHE A 19 6.62 -10.36 -26.14
C PHE A 19 6.56 -8.94 -25.57
N VAL A 20 5.87 -8.73 -24.45
CA VAL A 20 5.85 -7.44 -23.76
C VAL A 20 7.26 -7.06 -23.31
N LEU A 21 7.98 -7.98 -22.67
CA LEU A 21 9.36 -7.75 -22.23
C LEU A 21 10.31 -7.49 -23.40
N LEU A 22 10.23 -8.30 -24.46
CA LEU A 22 11.07 -8.17 -25.64
C LEU A 22 10.90 -6.79 -26.29
N GLY A 23 9.67 -6.25 -26.33
CA GLY A 23 9.40 -4.90 -26.84
C GLY A 23 10.08 -3.77 -26.05
N TYR A 24 10.53 -3.99 -24.81
CA TYR A 24 11.35 -3.02 -24.08
C TYR A 24 12.82 -3.03 -24.49
N PHE A 25 13.33 -4.15 -25.01
CA PHE A 25 14.76 -4.30 -25.35
C PHE A 25 15.04 -4.16 -26.85
N VAL A 26 14.05 -4.43 -27.71
CA VAL A 26 14.22 -4.41 -29.17
C VAL A 26 13.38 -3.30 -29.79
N ASP A 27 14.04 -2.29 -30.36
CA ASP A 27 13.37 -1.20 -31.05
C ASP A 27 13.00 -1.57 -32.49
N HIS A 28 11.88 -2.29 -32.64
CA HIS A 28 11.32 -2.67 -33.93
C HIS A 28 9.82 -2.38 -33.98
N GLN A 29 9.35 -1.74 -35.05
CA GLN A 29 7.97 -1.24 -35.18
C GLN A 29 6.89 -2.31 -34.87
N VAL A 30 7.03 -3.51 -35.43
CA VAL A 30 6.08 -4.62 -35.21
C VAL A 30 6.02 -5.05 -33.73
N ILE A 31 7.17 -5.14 -33.07
CA ILE A 31 7.26 -5.61 -31.68
C ILE A 31 6.72 -4.54 -30.73
N ASN A 32 7.02 -3.26 -31.00
CA ASN A 32 6.49 -2.13 -30.27
C ASN A 32 4.95 -2.06 -30.37
N ASN A 33 4.40 -2.26 -31.57
CA ASN A 33 2.94 -2.29 -31.78
C ASN A 33 2.28 -3.44 -31.03
N LEU A 34 2.85 -4.65 -31.08
CA LEU A 34 2.36 -5.81 -30.33
C LEU A 34 2.39 -5.57 -28.82
N ARG A 35 3.49 -5.02 -28.29
CA ARG A 35 3.60 -4.63 -26.87
C ARG A 35 2.48 -3.67 -26.48
N LEU A 36 2.23 -2.63 -27.28
CA LEU A 36 1.18 -1.64 -26.99
C LEU A 36 -0.22 -2.26 -26.97
N VAL A 37 -0.52 -3.17 -27.91
CA VAL A 37 -1.80 -3.90 -27.94
C VAL A 37 -1.96 -4.77 -26.69
N LEU A 38 -0.92 -5.54 -26.33
CA LEU A 38 -0.95 -6.42 -25.15
C LEU A 38 -1.09 -5.62 -23.84
N ILE A 39 -0.35 -4.51 -23.70
CA ILE A 39 -0.47 -3.62 -22.54
C ILE A 39 -1.87 -3.01 -22.49
N ARG A 40 -2.44 -2.60 -23.62
CA ARG A 40 -3.81 -2.05 -23.65
C ARG A 40 -4.84 -3.06 -23.20
N TRP A 41 -4.73 -4.32 -23.63
CA TRP A 41 -5.59 -5.40 -23.13
C TRP A 41 -5.39 -5.64 -21.63
N ALA A 42 -4.15 -5.64 -21.14
CA ALA A 42 -3.88 -5.80 -19.72
C ALA A 42 -4.51 -4.66 -18.89
N VAL A 43 -4.41 -3.41 -19.34
CA VAL A 43 -5.05 -2.25 -18.69
C VAL A 43 -6.58 -2.37 -18.69
N LEU A 44 -7.17 -2.80 -19.81
CA LEU A 44 -8.62 -3.03 -19.87
C LEU A 44 -9.07 -4.15 -18.91
N LEU A 45 -8.34 -5.26 -18.87
CA LEU A 45 -8.61 -6.35 -17.92
C LEU A 45 -8.45 -5.90 -16.47
N ALA A 46 -7.44 -5.11 -16.16
CA ALA A 46 -7.23 -4.55 -14.82
C ALA A 46 -8.39 -3.61 -14.42
N ALA A 47 -8.88 -2.78 -15.35
CA ALA A 47 -10.04 -1.93 -15.10
C ALA A 47 -11.30 -2.76 -14.80
N VAL A 48 -11.58 -3.79 -15.60
CA VAL A 48 -12.71 -4.71 -15.36
C VAL A 48 -12.55 -5.46 -14.03
N ALA A 49 -11.35 -5.93 -13.72
CA ALA A 49 -11.06 -6.59 -12.44
C ALA A 49 -11.29 -5.67 -11.24
N LEU A 50 -10.96 -4.38 -11.36
CA LEU A 50 -11.27 -3.38 -10.35
C LEU A 50 -12.79 -3.26 -10.15
N PHE A 51 -13.58 -3.16 -11.22
CA PHE A 51 -15.05 -3.15 -11.11
C PHE A 51 -15.60 -4.42 -10.46
N LEU A 52 -15.10 -5.60 -10.84
CA LEU A 52 -15.48 -6.87 -10.20
C LEU A 52 -15.13 -6.87 -8.71
N GLY A 53 -13.97 -6.33 -8.33
CA GLY A 53 -13.56 -6.19 -6.93
C GLY A 53 -14.50 -5.27 -6.15
N LEU A 54 -14.87 -4.12 -6.71
CA LEU A 54 -15.84 -3.20 -6.11
C LEU A 54 -17.21 -3.85 -5.97
N PHE A 55 -17.68 -4.53 -7.01
CA PHE A 55 -18.97 -5.24 -6.99
C PHE A 55 -18.97 -6.36 -5.94
N ASN A 56 -17.88 -7.13 -5.85
CA ASN A 56 -17.74 -8.19 -4.84
C ASN A 56 -17.77 -7.62 -3.42
N LEU A 57 -17.05 -6.53 -3.18
CA LEU A 57 -17.06 -5.84 -1.90
C LEU A 57 -18.48 -5.39 -1.52
N LEU A 58 -19.19 -4.74 -2.44
CA LEU A 58 -20.58 -4.35 -2.23
C LEU A 58 -21.50 -5.55 -1.99
N SER A 59 -21.40 -6.59 -2.81
CA SER A 59 -22.24 -7.79 -2.73
C SER A 59 -22.12 -8.47 -1.37
N VAL A 60 -20.88 -8.69 -0.89
CA VAL A 60 -20.62 -9.32 0.40
C VAL A 60 -21.16 -8.48 1.56
N HIS A 61 -20.92 -7.17 1.54
CA HIS A 61 -21.38 -6.30 2.63
C HIS A 61 -22.90 -6.07 2.57
N TRP A 62 -23.49 -6.07 1.38
CA TRP A 62 -24.93 -5.93 1.18
C TRP A 62 -25.70 -7.15 1.71
N SER A 63 -25.25 -8.38 1.38
CA SER A 63 -25.79 -9.61 1.98
C SER A 63 -25.65 -9.58 3.50
N LYS A 64 -24.47 -9.19 4.02
CA LYS A 64 -24.25 -9.07 5.47
C LYS A 64 -25.22 -8.10 6.17
N VAL A 65 -25.56 -6.98 5.52
CA VAL A 65 -26.56 -6.01 6.02
C VAL A 65 -27.97 -6.56 5.92
N SER A 66 -28.33 -7.18 4.79
CA SER A 66 -29.66 -7.75 4.55
C SER A 66 -29.98 -8.89 5.52
N GLU A 67 -29.01 -9.75 5.82
CA GLU A 67 -29.13 -10.90 6.72
C GLU A 67 -28.87 -10.52 8.19
N GLN A 68 -28.53 -9.26 8.48
CA GLN A 68 -28.23 -8.74 9.82
C GLN A 68 -27.21 -9.55 10.62
N VAL A 69 -26.20 -10.11 9.92
CA VAL A 69 -25.14 -10.92 10.54
C VAL A 69 -24.29 -10.06 11.50
N THR A 70 -23.63 -10.69 12.47
CA THR A 70 -22.79 -9.99 13.46
C THR A 70 -21.82 -8.99 12.80
N GLY A 71 -21.87 -7.74 13.25
CA GLY A 71 -21.10 -6.63 12.69
C GLY A 71 -21.70 -5.99 11.43
N TRP A 72 -22.98 -6.25 11.11
CA TRP A 72 -23.70 -5.59 10.02
C TRP A 72 -23.71 -4.05 10.09
N PRO A 73 -23.74 -3.36 11.26
CA PRO A 73 -23.78 -1.90 11.28
C PRO A 73 -22.52 -1.30 10.64
N TYR A 74 -21.34 -1.90 10.90
CA TYR A 74 -20.08 -1.48 10.27
C TYR A 74 -20.10 -1.69 8.75
N SER A 75 -20.79 -2.73 8.28
CA SER A 75 -20.94 -3.00 6.84
C SER A 75 -21.87 -1.98 6.19
N ALA A 76 -22.93 -1.55 6.87
CA ALA A 76 -23.80 -0.47 6.41
C ALA A 76 -23.05 0.87 6.32
N VAL A 77 -22.24 1.20 7.33
CA VAL A 77 -21.38 2.41 7.31
C VAL A 77 -20.40 2.35 6.15
N LEU A 78 -19.78 1.20 5.89
CA LEU A 78 -18.84 1.02 4.78
C LEU A 78 -19.52 1.20 3.41
N ILE A 79 -20.71 0.63 3.20
CA ILE A 79 -21.48 0.82 1.96
C ILE A 79 -21.85 2.29 1.78
N LEU A 80 -22.31 2.96 2.84
CA LEU A 80 -22.66 4.38 2.79
C LEU A 80 -21.43 5.22 2.44
N ALA A 81 -20.31 5.01 3.13
CA ALA A 81 -19.06 5.73 2.87
C ALA A 81 -18.59 5.51 1.43
N PHE A 82 -18.62 4.26 0.95
CA PHE A 82 -18.30 3.92 -0.44
C PHE A 82 -19.17 4.70 -1.43
N LEU A 83 -20.50 4.69 -1.26
CA LEU A 83 -21.43 5.39 -2.16
C LEU A 83 -21.22 6.91 -2.12
N VAL A 84 -21.04 7.50 -0.94
CA VAL A 84 -20.78 8.94 -0.79
C VAL A 84 -19.49 9.32 -1.51
N THR A 85 -18.38 8.61 -1.27
CA THR A 85 -17.10 8.90 -1.93
C THR A 85 -17.20 8.71 -3.45
N LEU A 86 -17.87 7.65 -3.91
CA LEU A 86 -18.04 7.36 -5.32
C LEU A 86 -18.88 8.45 -6.03
N ILE A 87 -20.01 8.83 -5.44
CA ILE A 87 -20.89 9.87 -6.00
C ILE A 87 -20.18 11.22 -6.03
N LEU A 88 -19.52 11.61 -4.93
CA LEU A 88 -18.80 12.89 -4.87
C LEU A 88 -17.66 12.93 -5.89
N GLY A 89 -16.89 11.84 -6.02
CA GLY A 89 -15.82 11.73 -7.01
C GLY A 89 -16.33 11.79 -8.45
N MET A 90 -17.46 11.15 -8.76
CA MET A 90 -18.05 11.18 -10.11
C MET A 90 -18.67 12.54 -10.46
N VAL A 91 -19.36 13.19 -9.51
CA VAL A 91 -20.08 14.44 -9.76
C VAL A 91 -19.12 15.63 -9.81
N PHE A 92 -18.17 15.71 -8.88
CA PHE A 92 -17.30 16.87 -8.74
C PHE A 92 -15.90 16.67 -9.32
N GLY A 93 -15.52 15.42 -9.62
CA GLY A 93 -14.14 15.08 -9.99
C GLY A 93 -13.21 14.96 -8.78
N PRO A 94 -12.01 14.39 -8.98
CA PRO A 94 -11.03 14.16 -7.91
C PRO A 94 -10.39 15.45 -7.36
N ASP A 95 -10.25 16.48 -8.19
CA ASP A 95 -9.50 17.71 -7.85
C ASP A 95 -10.38 18.80 -7.21
N ASN A 96 -11.68 18.55 -7.03
CA ASN A 96 -12.58 19.52 -6.42
C ASN A 96 -12.37 19.59 -4.89
N GLN A 97 -12.60 20.78 -4.31
CA GLN A 97 -12.46 21.01 -2.86
C GLN A 97 -13.32 20.06 -2.01
N VAL A 98 -14.50 19.66 -2.51
CA VAL A 98 -15.38 18.72 -1.81
C VAL A 98 -14.74 17.32 -1.73
N SER A 99 -14.21 16.82 -2.85
CA SER A 99 -13.53 15.52 -2.92
C SER A 99 -12.24 15.52 -2.11
N LEU A 100 -11.46 16.59 -2.19
CA LEU A 100 -10.27 16.80 -1.37
C LEU A 100 -10.60 16.95 0.13
N GLY A 101 -11.80 17.44 0.45
CA GLY A 101 -12.31 17.50 1.83
C GLY A 101 -12.42 16.13 2.46
N LEU A 102 -12.88 15.10 1.72
CA LEU A 102 -12.89 13.72 2.21
C LEU A 102 -11.48 13.24 2.58
N PHE A 103 -10.49 13.52 1.72
CA PHE A 103 -9.11 13.16 2.00
C PHE A 103 -8.58 13.90 3.24
N LYS A 104 -8.74 15.23 3.28
CA LYS A 104 -8.17 16.08 4.33
C LYS A 104 -8.81 15.88 5.70
N TYR A 105 -10.13 15.67 5.75
CA TYR A 105 -10.88 15.63 7.00
C TYR A 105 -11.26 14.23 7.46
N ILE A 106 -11.22 13.21 6.59
CA ILE A 106 -11.54 11.82 6.95
C ILE A 106 -10.31 10.94 6.81
N GLN A 107 -9.71 10.85 5.62
CA GLN A 107 -8.60 9.93 5.39
C GLN A 107 -7.34 10.31 6.18
N LEU A 108 -6.89 11.56 6.07
CA LEU A 108 -5.66 12.04 6.72
C LEU A 108 -5.70 11.90 8.26
N PRO A 109 -6.80 12.26 8.96
CA PRO A 109 -6.87 12.06 10.42
C PRO A 109 -6.95 10.59 10.81
N VAL A 110 -7.65 9.74 10.03
CA VAL A 110 -7.71 8.30 10.29
C VAL A 110 -6.32 7.67 10.15
N GLU A 111 -5.60 7.97 9.08
CA GLU A 111 -4.22 7.53 8.88
C GLU A 111 -3.30 7.99 10.03
N ALA A 112 -3.39 9.26 10.43
CA ALA A 112 -2.63 9.80 11.54
C ALA A 112 -2.95 9.09 12.87
N SER A 113 -4.22 8.77 13.12
CA SER A 113 -4.63 8.04 14.33
C SER A 113 -4.09 6.61 14.37
N LEU A 114 -4.09 5.90 13.23
CA LEU A 114 -3.51 4.56 13.10
C LEU A 114 -1.99 4.61 13.26
N MET A 115 -1.32 5.59 12.66
CA MET A 115 0.12 5.81 12.86
C MET A 115 0.45 6.13 14.31
N ALA A 116 -0.39 6.91 15.01
CA ALA A 116 -0.22 7.20 16.42
C ALA A 116 -0.38 5.93 17.27
N LEU A 117 -1.40 5.10 17.02
CA LEU A 117 -1.58 3.83 17.70
C LEU A 117 -0.41 2.86 17.47
N LEU A 118 0.09 2.79 16.23
CA LEU A 118 1.29 2.01 15.89
C LEU A 118 2.53 2.55 16.62
N THR A 119 2.72 3.87 16.63
CA THR A 119 3.85 4.51 17.32
C THR A 119 3.82 4.21 18.82
N VAL A 120 2.68 4.37 19.47
CA VAL A 120 2.52 4.11 20.91
C VAL A 120 2.71 2.62 21.22
N SER A 121 2.09 1.73 20.44
CA SER A 121 2.24 0.28 20.65
C SER A 121 3.67 -0.21 20.44
N LEU A 122 4.36 0.27 19.40
CA LEU A 122 5.77 -0.02 19.15
C LEU A 122 6.69 0.56 20.23
N ALA A 123 6.44 1.79 20.69
CA ALA A 123 7.20 2.40 21.76
C ALA A 123 7.06 1.60 23.08
N VAL A 124 5.83 1.20 23.44
CA VAL A 124 5.57 0.38 24.62
C VAL A 124 6.17 -1.02 24.48
N ALA A 125 6.02 -1.67 23.33
CA ALA A 125 6.61 -2.97 23.07
C ALA A 125 8.14 -2.93 23.12
N GLY A 126 8.75 -1.90 22.52
CA GLY A 126 10.18 -1.66 22.57
C GLY A 126 10.67 -1.38 23.99
N PHE A 127 10.00 -0.54 24.77
CA PHE A 127 10.33 -0.30 26.17
C PHE A 127 10.24 -1.59 27.01
N ARG A 128 9.19 -2.41 26.81
CA ARG A 128 9.06 -3.72 27.47
C ARG A 128 10.15 -4.70 27.06
N LEU A 129 10.61 -4.67 25.81
CA LEU A 129 11.70 -5.51 25.32
C LEU A 129 13.04 -5.10 25.96
N VAL A 130 13.29 -3.79 26.04
CA VAL A 130 14.49 -3.18 26.64
C VAL A 130 14.57 -3.41 28.14
N SER A 131 13.45 -3.30 28.85
CA SER A 131 13.44 -3.48 30.31
C SER A 131 13.72 -4.93 30.73
N ARG A 132 13.51 -5.91 29.84
CA ARG A 132 13.80 -7.32 30.09
C ARG A 132 15.21 -7.75 29.68
N ARG A 133 15.83 -7.09 28.70
CA ARG A 133 17.22 -7.36 28.27
C ARG A 133 17.95 -6.05 27.97
N ARG A 134 19.00 -5.75 28.76
CA ARG A 134 19.89 -4.59 28.61
C ARG A 134 20.95 -4.87 27.53
N ASP A 135 20.53 -4.93 26.27
CA ASP A 135 21.42 -5.12 25.12
C ASP A 135 21.76 -3.77 24.46
N LEU A 136 22.90 -3.67 23.76
CA LEU A 136 23.35 -2.46 23.06
C LEU A 136 22.27 -1.95 22.09
N PHE A 137 21.63 -2.85 21.35
CA PHE A 137 20.54 -2.51 20.43
C PHE A 137 19.33 -1.88 21.14
N SER A 138 19.06 -2.33 22.36
CA SER A 138 17.97 -1.85 23.19
C SER A 138 18.26 -0.44 23.73
N LEU A 139 19.50 -0.15 24.11
CA LEU A 139 19.93 1.20 24.50
C LEU A 139 19.84 2.18 23.32
N VAL A 140 20.28 1.75 22.13
CA VAL A 140 20.17 2.56 20.89
C VAL A 140 18.71 2.84 20.54
N PHE A 141 17.82 1.85 20.69
CA PHE A 141 16.38 2.03 20.45
C PHE A 141 15.78 3.08 21.39
N VAL A 142 16.01 2.96 22.70
CA VAL A 142 15.46 3.92 23.69
C VAL A 142 16.03 5.32 23.46
N GLY A 143 17.34 5.43 23.20
CA GLY A 143 17.98 6.71 22.88
C GLY A 143 17.38 7.36 21.64
N THR A 144 17.14 6.57 20.59
CA THR A 144 16.53 7.05 19.35
C THR A 144 15.06 7.45 19.56
N ALA A 145 14.29 6.66 20.31
CA ALA A 145 12.90 6.98 20.62
C ALA A 145 12.78 8.27 21.44
N LEU A 146 13.61 8.45 22.46
CA LEU A 146 13.66 9.67 23.26
C LEU A 146 14.05 10.88 22.41
N LEU A 147 15.07 10.76 21.56
CA LEU A 147 15.49 11.83 20.65
C LEU A 147 14.35 12.25 19.73
N VAL A 148 13.66 11.29 19.10
CA VAL A 148 12.54 11.57 18.21
C VAL A 148 11.39 12.22 18.97
N LEU A 149 11.03 11.72 20.15
CA LEU A 149 9.96 12.31 20.98
C LEU A 149 10.30 13.74 21.38
N LEU A 150 11.52 13.99 21.86
CA LEU A 150 12.02 15.33 22.20
C LEU A 150 12.01 16.26 20.98
N GLY A 151 12.35 15.76 19.79
CA GLY A 151 12.32 16.55 18.56
C GLY A 151 10.92 16.80 17.99
N THR A 152 9.87 16.16 18.52
CA THR A 152 8.47 16.34 18.07
C THR A 152 7.57 17.07 19.06
N GLY A 153 7.86 16.99 20.36
CA GLY A 153 7.01 17.56 21.40
C GLY A 153 7.11 19.09 21.49
N PRO A 154 6.08 19.78 21.96
CA PRO A 154 6.16 21.21 22.30
C PRO A 154 7.02 21.41 23.54
N TRP A 155 8.07 22.25 23.44
CA TRP A 155 8.97 22.55 24.56
C TRP A 155 8.43 23.70 25.41
N LEU A 156 8.56 23.57 26.72
CA LEU A 156 8.12 24.58 27.71
C LEU A 156 8.86 25.93 27.55
N THR A 157 10.07 25.93 26.97
CA THR A 157 10.92 27.11 26.80
C THR A 157 10.64 27.90 25.51
N GLY A 158 9.62 27.53 24.74
CA GLY A 158 9.35 28.12 23.42
C GLY A 158 10.24 27.53 22.32
N GLY A 159 9.72 27.53 21.09
CA GLY A 159 10.32 26.90 19.91
C GLY A 159 11.53 27.64 19.30
N GLU A 160 11.99 28.72 19.92
CA GLU A 160 13.10 29.55 19.40
C GLU A 160 14.45 29.27 20.07
N SER A 161 14.50 28.35 21.04
CA SER A 161 15.78 27.97 21.65
C SER A 161 16.69 27.27 20.63
N SER A 162 17.98 27.65 20.58
CA SER A 162 18.96 27.06 19.64
C SER A 162 19.09 25.55 19.80
N PHE A 163 18.88 25.03 21.02
CA PHE A 163 18.90 23.60 21.31
C PHE A 163 17.70 22.85 20.68
N TYR A 164 16.50 23.44 20.71
CA TYR A 164 15.31 22.87 20.07
C TYR A 164 15.49 22.73 18.55
N ILE A 165 16.07 23.74 17.90
CA ILE A 165 16.35 23.72 16.45
C ILE A 165 17.33 22.58 16.12
N LEU A 166 18.40 22.43 16.91
CA LEU A 166 19.40 21.37 16.70
C LEU A 166 18.81 19.97 16.88
N VAL A 167 18.05 19.74 17.95
CA VAL A 167 17.36 18.45 18.18
C VAL A 167 16.36 18.17 17.04
N GLY A 168 15.62 19.19 16.59
CA GLY A 168 14.72 19.10 15.45
C GLY A 168 15.43 18.75 14.14
N GLN A 169 16.60 19.33 13.87
CA GLN A 169 17.43 19.00 12.70
C GLN A 169 17.92 17.55 12.73
N VAL A 170 18.44 17.08 13.87
CA VAL A 170 18.88 15.68 14.03
C VAL A 170 17.70 14.73 13.86
N ARG A 171 16.55 15.05 14.44
CA ARG A 171 15.31 14.28 14.28
C ARG A 171 14.86 14.24 12.82
N ASN A 172 14.91 15.36 12.11
CA ASN A 172 14.55 15.42 10.69
C ASN A 172 15.52 14.62 9.82
N TRP A 173 16.82 14.71 10.06
CA TRP A 173 17.82 13.88 9.38
C TRP A 173 17.57 12.38 9.62
N LEU A 174 17.28 12.00 10.88
CA LEU A 174 16.98 10.61 11.23
C LEU A 174 15.74 10.09 10.50
N VAL A 175 14.65 10.88 10.48
CA VAL A 175 13.42 10.50 9.78
C VAL A 175 13.63 10.46 8.26
N GLN A 176 14.32 11.44 7.69
CA GLN A 176 14.49 11.57 6.24
C GLN A 176 15.53 10.61 5.66
N VAL A 177 16.53 10.19 6.42
CA VAL A 177 17.59 9.29 5.93
C VAL A 177 17.30 7.85 6.37
N TRP A 178 17.20 7.59 7.67
CA TRP A 178 17.10 6.23 8.20
C TRP A 178 15.68 5.67 8.10
N ALA A 179 14.70 6.40 8.63
CA ALA A 179 13.32 5.91 8.61
C ALA A 179 12.76 5.86 7.17
N SER A 180 13.01 6.89 6.37
CA SER A 180 12.61 6.90 4.96
C SER A 180 13.33 5.82 4.15
N GLY A 181 14.61 5.53 4.47
CA GLY A 181 15.36 4.42 3.87
C GLY A 181 14.70 3.07 4.13
N GLY A 182 14.30 2.81 5.38
CA GLY A 182 13.54 1.62 5.74
C GLY A 182 12.17 1.53 5.04
N ALA A 183 11.42 2.64 5.01
CA ALA A 183 10.13 2.70 4.31
C ALA A 183 10.26 2.42 2.81
N ARG A 184 11.27 3.02 2.16
CA ARG A 184 11.61 2.73 0.75
C ARG A 184 12.04 1.28 0.57
N GLY A 185 12.80 0.72 1.51
CA GLY A 185 13.17 -0.70 1.51
C GLY A 185 11.95 -1.64 1.51
N ILE A 186 10.91 -1.33 2.31
CA ILE A 186 9.65 -2.09 2.31
C ILE A 186 8.96 -1.97 0.95
N VAL A 187 8.85 -0.77 0.38
CA VAL A 187 8.24 -0.56 -0.94
C VAL A 187 9.00 -1.32 -2.03
N LEU A 188 10.33 -1.29 -2.00
CA LEU A 188 11.18 -2.07 -2.90
C LEU A 188 10.97 -3.58 -2.70
N GLY A 189 10.85 -4.05 -1.45
CA GLY A 189 10.55 -5.43 -1.14
C GLY A 189 9.21 -5.89 -1.71
N VAL A 190 8.16 -5.08 -1.57
CA VAL A 190 6.84 -5.34 -2.16
C VAL A 190 6.92 -5.36 -3.68
N ALA A 191 7.62 -4.39 -4.28
CA ALA A 191 7.82 -4.34 -5.73
C ALA A 191 8.57 -5.57 -6.25
N LEU A 192 9.66 -5.97 -5.59
CA LEU A 192 10.42 -7.18 -5.92
C LEU A 192 9.56 -8.44 -5.76
N GLY A 193 8.72 -8.51 -4.72
CA GLY A 193 7.77 -9.60 -4.53
C GLY A 193 6.78 -9.72 -5.68
N ALA A 194 6.21 -8.60 -6.13
CA ALA A 194 5.31 -8.55 -7.29
C ALA A 194 6.02 -8.90 -8.61
N VAL A 195 7.28 -8.49 -8.78
CA VAL A 195 8.09 -8.89 -9.94
C VAL A 195 8.38 -10.39 -9.91
N LEU A 196 8.68 -10.95 -8.73
CA LEU A 196 8.97 -12.36 -8.56
C LEU A 196 7.74 -13.24 -8.88
N THR A 197 6.54 -12.84 -8.46
CA THR A 197 5.31 -13.56 -8.83
C THR A 197 5.08 -13.51 -10.34
N GLY A 198 5.29 -12.37 -10.99
CA GLY A 198 5.28 -12.26 -12.44
C GLY A 198 6.32 -13.17 -13.12
N LEU A 199 7.56 -13.18 -12.62
CA LEU A 199 8.65 -14.00 -13.15
C LEU A 199 8.37 -15.50 -13.02
N ARG A 200 7.79 -15.94 -11.90
CA ARG A 200 7.41 -17.36 -11.73
C ARG A 200 6.38 -17.80 -12.77
N ILE A 201 5.43 -16.94 -13.12
CA ILE A 201 4.46 -17.20 -14.20
C ILE A 201 5.19 -17.24 -15.55
N LEU A 202 6.11 -16.31 -15.82
CA LEU A 202 6.90 -16.29 -17.07
C LEU A 202 7.80 -17.50 -17.26
N LEU A 203 8.35 -18.05 -16.16
CA LEU A 203 9.15 -19.27 -16.17
C LEU A 203 8.30 -20.54 -16.17
N ALA A 204 6.97 -20.41 -16.25
CA ALA A 204 6.01 -21.51 -16.17
C ALA A 204 6.13 -22.36 -14.88
N VAL A 205 6.73 -21.81 -13.83
CA VAL A 205 6.82 -22.43 -12.49
C VAL A 205 5.44 -22.43 -11.85
N ASP A 206 4.77 -21.28 -11.89
CA ASP A 206 3.38 -21.13 -11.45
C ASP A 206 2.46 -21.18 -12.68
N ARG A 207 1.52 -22.14 -12.68
CA ARG A 207 0.54 -22.31 -13.78
C ARG A 207 -0.79 -21.67 -13.40
N PRO A 208 -1.22 -20.58 -14.06
CA PRO A 208 -2.53 -19.99 -13.78
C PRO A 208 -3.63 -20.99 -14.15
N TYR A 209 -4.60 -21.18 -13.24
CA TYR A 209 -5.75 -22.09 -13.40
C TYR A 209 -5.38 -23.59 -13.46
N GLY A 210 -4.37 -24.00 -12.69
CA GLY A 210 -3.78 -25.35 -12.69
C GLY A 210 -4.43 -26.41 -11.77
N ASP A 211 -5.48 -26.07 -11.02
CA ASP A 211 -6.25 -27.04 -10.20
C ASP A 211 -7.29 -27.84 -11.02
#